data_AF-A0A396GID9-F1
#
_entry.id   AF-A0A396GID9-F1
#
_cell.length_a   1.000
_cell.length_b   1.000
_cell.length_c   1.000
_cell.angle_alpha   90.00
_cell.angle_beta   90.00
_cell.angle_gamma   90.00
#
_symmetry.space_group_name_H-M   'P 1'
#
loop_
_entity.id
_entity.type
_entity.pdbx_description
1 polymer ?
#
loop_
_entity_poly.entity_id
_entity_poly.type
_entity_poly.pdbx_seq_one_letter_code
_entity_poly.pdbx_strand_id
1 'polypeptide(L)'
;MQMITNELGAATAAKTTVIAINTGRNSQCAVKWAVDHLLKKNSNCILIHVRTKPLNSSDHIVDVPKHGRPPTHEELHQFFLPFRGFCARKGIEAKELVLHDIDVPSALTAYVIENFINYVVIGASASPWSVLIRS
;
A
#
# COMPACT_ATOMS: atom_id res chain seq x y z
N MET A 1 -44.24 -25.62 6.25
CA MET A 1 -43.29 -25.07 5.26
C MET A 1 -42.19 -24.37 6.06
N GLN A 2 -41.06 -25.04 6.24
CA GLN A 2 -39.99 -24.57 7.12
C GLN A 2 -39.10 -23.61 6.32
N MET A 3 -39.04 -22.35 6.74
CA MET A 3 -38.09 -21.37 6.20
C MET A 3 -36.73 -21.71 6.78
N ILE A 4 -35.86 -22.29 5.95
CA ILE A 4 -34.46 -22.55 6.27
C ILE A 4 -33.77 -21.18 6.25
N THR A 5 -33.39 -20.69 7.43
CA THR A 5 -32.44 -19.58 7.58
C THR A 5 -31.07 -20.09 7.14
N ASN A 6 -30.61 -19.66 5.97
CA ASN A 6 -29.19 -19.79 5.61
C ASN A 6 -28.40 -18.84 6.50
N GLU A 7 -27.87 -19.37 7.61
CA GLU A 7 -26.70 -18.79 8.24
C GLU A 7 -25.52 -19.00 7.29
N LEU A 8 -25.33 -18.06 6.35
CA LEU A 8 -24.05 -17.91 5.69
C LEU A 8 -23.09 -17.46 6.79
N GLY A 9 -22.40 -18.45 7.39
CA GLY A 9 -21.30 -18.20 8.31
C GLY A 9 -20.42 -17.12 7.71
N ALA A 10 -20.24 -16.03 8.47
CA ALA A 10 -19.46 -14.88 8.04
C ALA A 10 -18.06 -15.38 7.67
N ALA A 11 -17.83 -15.65 6.38
CA ALA A 11 -16.50 -15.75 5.83
C ALA A 11 -15.84 -14.43 6.22
N THR A 12 -14.92 -14.48 7.20
CA THR A 12 -14.26 -13.27 7.68
C THR A 12 -13.65 -12.61 6.48
N ALA A 13 -14.24 -11.49 6.02
CA ALA A 13 -13.78 -10.78 4.85
C ALA A 13 -12.27 -10.55 5.03
N ALA A 14 -11.48 -11.04 4.07
CA ALA A 14 -10.03 -11.02 4.18
C ALA A 14 -9.58 -9.56 4.36
N LYS A 15 -8.98 -9.25 5.51
CA LYS A 15 -8.61 -7.88 5.85
C LYS A 15 -7.54 -7.40 4.87
N THR A 16 -7.73 -6.18 4.38
CA THR A 16 -6.80 -5.53 3.44
C THR A 16 -5.90 -4.57 4.19
N THR A 17 -4.59 -4.74 3.98
CA THR A 17 -3.55 -3.87 4.51
C THR A 17 -2.88 -3.16 3.34
N VAL A 18 -2.85 -1.83 3.40
CA VAL A 18 -2.09 -0.98 2.49
C VAL A 18 -0.84 -0.51 3.18
N ILE A 19 0.30 -0.62 2.50
CA ILE A 19 1.59 -0.13 2.98
C ILE A 19 2.07 0.93 2.00
N ALA A 20 2.15 2.17 2.46
CA ALA A 20 2.66 3.28 1.67
C ALA A 20 4.19 3.20 1.57
N ILE A 21 4.71 3.23 0.34
CA ILE A 21 6.14 3.09 0.07
C ILE A 21 6.69 4.26 -0.74
N ASN A 22 7.96 4.58 -0.45
CA ASN A 22 8.83 5.45 -1.22
C ASN A 22 10.25 4.87 -1.24
N THR A 23 11.21 5.61 -1.80
CA THR A 23 12.63 5.19 -1.88
C THR A 23 13.39 5.30 -0.56
N GLY A 24 12.77 5.76 0.52
CA GLY A 24 13.40 6.01 1.81
C GLY A 24 13.47 4.77 2.73
N ARG A 25 14.39 4.80 3.69
CA ARG A 25 14.60 3.73 4.68
C ARG A 25 13.37 3.46 5.54
N ASN A 26 12.58 4.47 5.84
CA ASN A 26 11.41 4.32 6.72
C ASN A 26 10.32 3.44 6.08
N SER A 27 10.24 3.41 4.75
CA SER A 27 9.37 2.47 4.02
C SER A 27 9.82 1.02 4.21
N GLN A 28 11.12 0.74 4.27
CA GLN A 28 11.64 -0.60 4.56
C GLN A 28 11.27 -1.05 5.97
N CYS A 29 11.40 -0.16 6.95
CA CYS A 29 10.97 -0.44 8.33
C CYS A 29 9.47 -0.70 8.41
N ALA A 30 8.65 0.10 7.72
CA ALA A 30 7.19 -0.06 7.67
C ALA A 30 6.78 -1.41 7.06
N VAL A 31 7.33 -1.77 5.90
CA VAL A 31 7.05 -3.06 5.24
C VAL A 31 7.48 -4.22 6.15
N LYS A 32 8.70 -4.17 6.69
CA LYS A 32 9.18 -5.21 7.60
C LYS A 32 8.29 -5.35 8.83
N TRP A 33 7.92 -4.23 9.46
CA TRP A 33 7.05 -4.24 10.63
C TRP A 33 5.69 -4.86 10.31
N ALA A 34 5.07 -4.46 9.19
CA ALA A 34 3.79 -5.00 8.76
C ALA A 34 3.86 -6.51 8.50
N VAL A 35 4.90 -6.95 7.80
CA VAL A 35 5.17 -8.36 7.50
C VAL A 35 5.38 -9.20 8.76
N ASP A 36 6.08 -8.67 9.76
CA ASP A 36 6.39 -9.42 10.98
C ASP A 36 5.26 -9.40 12.02
N HIS A 37 4.40 -8.38 12.04
CA HIS A 37 3.47 -8.15 13.16
C HIS A 37 2.00 -8.03 12.77
N LEU A 38 1.68 -7.69 11.52
CA LEU A 38 0.32 -7.36 11.10
C LEU A 38 -0.24 -8.37 10.08
N LEU A 39 0.55 -8.67 9.05
CA LEU A 39 0.14 -9.52 7.95
C LEU A 39 0.11 -10.99 8.39
N LYS A 40 -1.05 -11.63 8.21
CA LYS A 40 -1.24 -13.06 8.43
C LYS A 40 -1.29 -13.78 7.09
N LYS A 41 -1.05 -15.09 7.08
CA LYS A 41 -1.34 -15.95 5.93
C LYS A 41 -2.80 -15.71 5.51
N ASN A 42 -3.04 -15.43 4.22
CA ASN A 42 -4.33 -15.08 3.61
C ASN A 42 -4.83 -13.63 3.85
N SER A 43 -3.98 -12.70 4.32
CA SER A 43 -4.32 -11.27 4.33
C SER A 43 -4.03 -10.64 2.98
N ASN A 44 -4.88 -9.71 2.53
CA ASN A 44 -4.61 -8.94 1.32
C ASN A 44 -3.57 -7.86 1.63
N CYS A 45 -2.39 -7.94 1.01
CA CYS A 45 -1.33 -6.94 1.16
C CYS A 45 -1.20 -6.13 -0.13
N ILE A 46 -1.24 -4.80 0.00
CA ILE A 46 -1.04 -3.87 -1.12
C ILE A 46 0.14 -2.95 -0.78
N LEU A 47 1.17 -2.96 -1.62
CA LEU A 47 2.21 -1.94 -1.62
C LEU A 47 1.75 -0.82 -2.52
N ILE A 48 1.69 0.41 -2.00
CA ILE A 48 1.20 1.57 -2.75
C ILE A 48 2.27 2.66 -2.83
N HIS A 49 2.54 3.14 -4.05
CA HIS A 49 3.40 4.28 -4.29
C HIS A 49 2.58 5.43 -4.89
N VAL A 50 2.78 6.66 -4.42
CA VAL A 50 2.16 7.86 -5.00
C VAL A 50 3.21 8.64 -5.78
N ARG A 51 2.98 8.80 -7.08
CA ARG A 51 3.84 9.57 -7.98
C ARG A 51 3.34 11.02 -8.04
N THR A 52 4.19 11.94 -7.60
CA THR A 52 3.91 13.39 -7.56
C THR A 52 4.46 14.16 -8.77
N LYS A 53 5.00 13.46 -9.78
CA LYS A 53 5.55 14.13 -10.96
C LYS A 53 4.40 14.83 -11.71
N PRO A 54 4.53 16.12 -12.06
CA PRO A 54 3.57 16.78 -12.93
C PRO A 54 3.51 16.02 -14.26
N LEU A 55 2.30 15.86 -14.80
CA LEU A 55 2.08 15.22 -16.09
C LEU A 55 2.75 16.09 -17.16
N ASN A 56 3.90 15.65 -17.67
CA ASN A 56 4.53 16.30 -18.81
C ASN A 56 3.65 16.02 -20.04
N SER A 57 3.45 17.01 -20.91
CA SER A 57 2.57 16.98 -22.10
C SER A 57 2.87 15.90 -23.15
N SER A 58 3.88 15.05 -22.92
CA SER A 58 4.20 13.88 -23.75
C SER A 58 3.76 12.54 -23.14
N ASP A 59 3.38 12.49 -21.86
CA ASP A 59 2.59 11.38 -21.32
C ASP A 59 1.17 11.67 -21.80
N HIS A 60 0.66 10.85 -22.72
CA HIS A 60 -0.72 10.93 -23.17
C HIS A 60 -1.63 11.19 -21.97
N ILE A 61 -2.52 12.18 -22.07
CA ILE A 61 -3.60 12.44 -21.12
C ILE A 61 -4.56 11.24 -21.20
N VAL A 62 -4.10 10.11 -20.68
CA VAL A 62 -4.95 9.01 -20.28
C VAL A 62 -5.31 9.36 -18.86
N ASP A 63 -6.59 9.68 -18.68
CA ASP A 63 -7.30 9.76 -17.41
C ASP A 63 -6.58 8.93 -16.35
N VAL A 64 -5.80 9.58 -15.47
CA VAL A 64 -4.99 8.83 -14.51
C VAL A 64 -5.99 8.14 -13.60
N PRO A 65 -6.06 6.81 -13.58
CA PRO A 65 -7.10 6.13 -12.82
C PRO A 65 -6.93 6.51 -11.35
N LYS A 66 -7.93 7.22 -10.80
CA LYS A 66 -7.96 7.57 -9.37
C LYS A 66 -7.89 6.33 -8.48
N HIS A 67 -8.35 5.20 -9.02
CA HIS A 67 -8.31 3.87 -8.39
C HIS A 67 -6.91 3.21 -8.40
N GLY A 68 -5.91 3.87 -8.99
CA GLY A 68 -4.55 3.38 -9.15
C GLY A 68 -4.37 2.40 -10.31
N ARG A 69 -3.11 2.23 -10.74
CA ARG A 69 -2.73 1.28 -11.79
C ARG A 69 -1.60 0.35 -11.33
N PRO A 70 -1.42 -0.81 -11.99
CA PRO A 70 -0.19 -1.58 -11.84
C PRO A 70 1.04 -0.74 -12.22
N PRO A 71 2.20 -0.96 -11.58
CA PRO A 71 3.43 -0.26 -11.93
C PRO A 71 3.92 -0.62 -13.35
N THR A 72 4.62 0.31 -14.02
CA THR A 72 5.41 -0.02 -15.21
C THR A 72 6.60 -0.89 -14.81
N HIS A 73 7.33 -1.43 -15.80
CA HIS A 73 8.53 -2.23 -15.52
C HIS A 73 9.59 -1.40 -14.75
N GLU A 74 9.78 -0.14 -15.13
CA GLU A 74 10.72 0.78 -14.50
C GLU A 74 10.29 1.09 -13.07
N GLU A 75 9.01 1.37 -12.84
CA GLU A 75 8.47 1.65 -11.51
C GLU A 75 8.54 0.42 -10.60
N LEU A 76 8.27 -0.77 -11.15
CA LEU A 76 8.40 -2.03 -10.43
C LEU A 76 9.84 -2.20 -9.92
N HIS A 77 10.82 -2.02 -10.80
CA HIS A 77 12.24 -2.12 -10.46
C HIS A 77 12.70 -1.06 -9.47
N GLN A 78 12.27 0.18 -9.67
CA GLN A 78 12.71 1.31 -8.87
C GLN A 78 12.10 1.32 -7.47
N PHE A 79 10.81 0.98 -7.34
CA PHE A 79 10.07 1.19 -6.10
C PHE A 79 9.64 -0.11 -5.41
N PHE A 80 9.31 -1.19 -6.14
CA PHE A 80 8.60 -2.32 -5.53
C PHE A 80 9.46 -3.56 -5.28
N LEU A 81 10.40 -3.87 -6.19
CA LEU A 81 11.25 -5.06 -6.05
C LEU A 81 11.99 -5.16 -4.71
N PRO A 82 12.52 -4.07 -4.12
CA PRO A 82 13.16 -4.14 -2.80
C PRO A 82 12.22 -4.67 -1.69
N PHE A 83 10.90 -4.48 -1.86
CA PHE A 83 9.90 -4.84 -0.86
C PHE A 83 9.32 -6.24 -1.06
N ARG A 84 9.21 -6.72 -2.31
CA ARG A 84 8.72 -8.08 -2.62
C ARG A 84 9.46 -9.17 -1.85
N GLY A 85 10.77 -9.02 -1.69
CA GLY A 85 11.59 -9.97 -0.94
C GLY A 85 11.23 -10.07 0.55
N PHE A 86 10.69 -9.03 1.18
CA PHE A 86 10.20 -9.11 2.56
C PHE A 86 8.90 -9.93 2.64
N CYS A 87 7.96 -9.66 1.74
CA CYS A 87 6.66 -10.35 1.71
C CYS A 87 6.82 -11.83 1.34
N ALA A 88 7.54 -12.14 0.26
CA ALA A 88 7.70 -13.50 -0.24
C ALA A 88 8.34 -14.46 0.77
N ARG A 89 9.33 -13.97 1.55
CA ARG A 89 9.98 -14.78 2.61
C ARG A 89 9.05 -15.22 3.73
N LYS A 90 7.88 -14.60 3.88
CA LYS A 90 6.83 -14.99 4.83
C LYS A 90 5.63 -15.67 4.16
N GLY A 91 5.72 -15.95 2.86
CA GLY A 91 4.61 -16.50 2.08
C GLY A 91 3.46 -15.50 1.91
N ILE A 92 3.76 -14.21 1.91
CA ILE A 92 2.78 -13.14 1.69
C ILE A 92 2.87 -12.73 0.22
N GLU A 93 1.75 -12.82 -0.48
CA GLU A 93 1.57 -12.22 -1.80
C GLU A 93 1.18 -10.75 -1.64
N ALA A 94 1.98 -9.85 -2.20
CA ALA A 94 1.73 -8.42 -2.16
C ALA A 94 1.40 -7.91 -3.56
N LYS A 95 0.30 -7.16 -3.68
CA LYS A 95 -0.08 -6.46 -4.91
C LYS A 95 0.61 -5.11 -4.96
N GLU A 96 1.14 -4.73 -6.12
CA GLU A 96 1.69 -3.41 -6.34
C GLU A 96 0.67 -2.47 -6.97
N LEU A 97 0.63 -1.22 -6.49
CA LEU A 97 -0.24 -0.19 -7.02
C LEU A 97 0.47 1.17 -7.05
N VAL A 98 0.26 1.91 -8.14
CA VAL A 98 0.75 3.28 -8.31
C VAL A 98 -0.45 4.22 -8.42
N LEU A 99 -0.51 5.22 -7.52
CA LEU A 99 -1.39 6.38 -7.63
C LEU A 99 -0.62 7.55 -8.23
N HIS A 100 -1.31 8.47 -8.91
CA HIS A 100 -0.73 9.76 -9.28
C HIS A 100 -1.55 10.86 -8.66
N ASP A 101 -0.87 11.71 -7.89
CA ASP A 101 -1.46 12.90 -7.29
C ASP A 101 -0.32 13.82 -6.84
N ILE A 102 -0.59 15.11 -6.81
CA ILE A 102 0.33 16.11 -6.26
C ILE A 102 0.37 16.05 -4.72
N ASP A 103 -0.73 15.66 -4.10
CA ASP A 103 -0.90 15.62 -2.65
C ASP A 103 -0.99 14.16 -2.16
N VAL A 104 0.15 13.66 -1.68
CA VAL A 104 0.31 12.25 -1.26
C VAL A 104 -0.67 11.85 -0.16
N PRO A 105 -0.80 12.59 0.97
CA PRO A 105 -1.82 12.31 1.97
C PRO A 105 -3.24 12.22 1.42
N SER A 106 -3.64 13.15 0.55
CA SER A 106 -5.00 13.16 -0.01
C SER A 106 -5.26 11.95 -0.89
N ALA A 107 -4.30 11.58 -1.76
CA ALA A 107 -4.43 10.39 -2.60
C ALA A 107 -4.54 9.10 -1.79
N LEU A 108 -3.70 8.93 -0.77
CA LEU A 108 -3.75 7.76 0.11
C LEU A 108 -5.08 7.71 0.88
N THR A 109 -5.55 8.85 1.38
CA THR A 109 -6.81 8.95 2.12
C THR A 109 -8.00 8.61 1.24
N ALA A 110 -8.05 9.15 0.03
CA ALA A 110 -9.10 8.84 -0.94
C ALA A 110 -9.12 7.34 -1.28
N TYR A 111 -7.95 6.75 -1.55
CA TYR A 111 -7.83 5.32 -1.84
C TYR A 111 -8.32 4.45 -0.68
N VAL A 112 -7.95 4.81 0.55
CA VAL A 112 -8.33 4.08 1.77
C VAL A 112 -9.84 4.08 1.98
N ILE A 113 -10.47 5.25 1.81
CA ILE A 113 -11.92 5.43 1.97
C ILE A 113 -12.67 4.66 0.88
N GLU A 114 -12.26 4.81 -0.39
CA GLU A 114 -12.95 4.19 -1.53
C GLU A 114 -12.87 2.66 -1.52
N ASN A 115 -11.77 2.09 -1.02
CA ASN A 115 -11.50 0.65 -1.03
C ASN A 115 -11.74 -0.03 0.33
N PHE A 116 -12.29 0.67 1.31
CA PHE A 116 -12.57 0.16 2.67
C PHE A 116 -11.38 -0.54 3.31
N ILE A 117 -10.19 0.08 3.20
CA ILE A 117 -8.94 -0.50 3.67
C ILE A 117 -8.95 -0.61 5.20
N ASN A 118 -8.62 -1.79 5.74
CA ASN A 118 -8.68 -2.06 7.17
C ASN A 118 -7.47 -1.54 7.93
N TYR A 119 -6.28 -1.64 7.33
CA TYR A 119 -5.03 -1.25 7.95
C TYR A 119 -4.18 -0.45 6.97
N VAL A 120 -3.63 0.66 7.46
CA VAL A 120 -2.71 1.51 6.71
C VAL A 120 -1.40 1.57 7.48
N VAL A 121 -0.31 1.23 6.82
CA VAL A 121 1.04 1.28 7.39
C VAL A 121 1.86 2.28 6.59
N ILE A 122 2.46 3.23 7.31
CA ILE A 122 3.25 4.32 6.72
C ILE A 122 4.57 4.41 7.47
N GLY A 123 5.67 4.59 6.73
CA GLY A 123 6.96 4.91 7.34
C GLY A 123 6.93 6.30 7.97
N ALA A 124 7.29 6.41 9.25
CA ALA A 124 7.39 7.70 9.91
C ALA A 124 8.37 8.62 9.17
N SER A 125 8.06 9.91 9.05
CA SER A 125 9.05 10.89 8.60
C SER A 125 10.00 11.19 9.74
N ALA A 126 11.31 11.07 9.51
CA ALA A 126 12.30 11.53 10.47
C ALA A 126 12.68 12.97 10.11
N SER A 127 12.23 13.95 10.90
CA SER A 127 12.85 15.28 10.86
C SER A 127 14.24 15.17 11.51
N PRO A 128 15.28 15.89 11.02
CA PRO A 128 16.61 15.86 11.62
C PRO A 128 16.59 16.16 13.13
N TRP A 129 15.63 16.96 13.58
CA TRP A 129 15.42 17.35 14.97
C TRP A 129 14.98 16.19 15.88
N SER A 130 14.30 15.16 15.36
CA SER A 130 13.83 14.04 16.21
C SER A 130 14.95 13.09 16.65
N VAL A 131 16.13 13.16 16.01
CA VAL A 131 17.32 12.39 16.38
C VAL A 131 18.07 13.04 17.54
N LEU A 132 18.00 14.36 17.68
CA LEU A 132 18.75 15.11 18.69
C LEU A 132 18.10 15.15 20.09
N ILE A 133 16.84 14.69 20.22
CA ILE A 133 16.10 14.75 21.50
C ILE A 133 16.09 13.36 22.19
N ARG A 134 16.86 12.38 21.67
CA ARG A 134 16.94 11.02 22.22
C ARG A 134 18.28 10.66 22.89
N SER A 135 19.13 11.66 23.19
CA SER A 135 20.41 11.47 23.90
C SER A 135 20.36 12.00 25.32
#